data_AF-A0A3C0GAE4-F1
#
_entry.id   AF-A0A3C0GAE4-F1
#
_cell.length_a   1.000
_cell.length_b   1.000
_cell.length_c   1.000
_cell.angle_alpha   90.00
_cell.angle_beta   90.00
_cell.angle_gamma   90.00
#
_symmetry.space_group_name_H-M   'P 1'
#
loop_
_entity.id
_entity.type
_entity.pdbx_description
1 polymer ?
#
loop_
_entity_poly.entity_id
_entity_poly.type
_entity_poly.pdbx_seq_one_letter_code
_entity_poly.pdbx_strand_id
1 'polypeptide(L)'
;MLTAQDNTSTQPEVRVGDVFEIGKPESHKYKHIDFPRENFIIKRGGIANYRQAHGEKVVVTSVKEKKDGTTQIKIKRNDGGRFFG
;
A
#
# COMPACT_ATOMS: atom_id res chain seq x y z
N MET A 1 15.22 -40.35 7.64
CA MET A 1 13.92 -39.66 7.83
C MET A 1 14.07 -38.27 7.25
N LEU A 2 13.30 -37.90 6.23
CA LEU A 2 13.32 -36.56 5.64
C LEU A 2 12.22 -35.72 6.31
N THR A 3 12.60 -34.65 7.02
CA THR A 3 11.65 -33.67 7.54
C THR A 3 11.38 -32.63 6.46
N ALA A 4 10.16 -32.58 5.93
CA ALA A 4 9.70 -31.48 5.09
C ALA A 4 9.63 -30.22 5.97
N GLN A 5 10.50 -29.24 5.72
CA GLN A 5 10.34 -27.91 6.31
C GLN A 5 9.22 -27.20 5.56
N ASP A 6 8.04 -27.18 6.17
CA ASP A 6 6.94 -26.31 5.78
C ASP A 6 7.35 -24.85 5.99
N ASN A 7 7.86 -24.24 4.91
CA ASN A 7 8.08 -22.81 4.80
C ASN A 7 6.70 -22.13 4.69
N THR A 8 5.95 -22.11 5.79
CA THR A 8 4.72 -21.35 5.90
C THR A 8 5.10 -19.88 6.07
N SER A 9 5.39 -19.21 4.95
CA SER A 9 5.38 -17.76 4.85
C SER A 9 3.95 -17.31 5.16
N THR A 10 3.66 -17.13 6.45
CA THR A 10 2.38 -16.66 6.94
C THR A 10 2.25 -15.22 6.48
N GLN A 11 1.69 -15.01 5.29
CA GLN A 11 1.35 -13.68 4.83
C GLN A 11 0.29 -13.16 5.81
N PRO A 12 0.49 -11.99 6.44
CA PRO A 12 -0.48 -11.47 7.38
C PRO A 12 -1.83 -11.35 6.65
N GLU A 13 -2.85 -11.99 7.22
CA GLU A 13 -4.21 -11.93 6.70
C GLU A 13 -4.69 -10.48 6.85
N VAL A 14 -4.78 -9.75 5.74
CA VAL A 14 -5.22 -8.34 5.75
C VAL A 14 -6.73 -8.27 5.60
N ARG A 15 -7.39 -7.56 6.50
CA ARG A 15 -8.84 -7.38 6.51
C ARG A 15 -9.22 -5.93 6.20
N VAL A 16 -10.45 -5.76 5.73
CA VAL A 16 -11.02 -4.42 5.51
C VAL A 16 -11.26 -3.77 6.87
N GLY A 17 -10.80 -2.53 7.03
CA GLY A 17 -10.84 -1.80 8.30
C GLY A 17 -9.51 -1.79 9.06
N ASP A 18 -8.54 -2.61 8.66
CA ASP A 18 -7.21 -2.59 9.27
C ASP A 18 -6.50 -1.26 9.01
N VAL A 19 -5.79 -0.78 10.02
CA VAL A 19 -4.99 0.44 9.95
C VAL A 19 -3.52 0.06 9.83
N PHE A 20 -2.89 0.56 8.78
CA PHE A 20 -1.46 0.41 8.54
C PHE A 20 -0.76 1.76 8.56
N GLU A 21 0.53 1.71 8.84
CA GLU A 21 1.43 2.86 8.68
C GLU A 21 2.28 2.66 7.42
N ILE A 22 2.37 3.69 6.59
CA ILE A 22 3.23 3.64 5.42
C ILE A 22 4.69 3.80 5.88
N GLY A 23 5.45 2.71 5.77
CA GLY A 23 6.87 2.69 6.11
C GLY A 23 7.72 3.60 5.21
N LYS A 24 8.92 3.95 5.70
CA LYS A 24 9.91 4.68 4.92
C LYS A 24 10.46 3.77 3.81
N PRO A 25 10.45 4.17 2.53
CA PRO A 25 11.12 3.45 1.48
C PRO A 25 12.62 3.64 1.61
N GLU A 26 13.37 2.61 1.23
CA GLU A 26 14.83 2.68 1.14
C GLU A 26 15.31 3.55 -0.04
N SER A 27 14.43 3.76 -1.03
CA SER A 27 14.70 4.56 -2.23
C SER A 27 13.64 5.66 -2.40
N HIS A 28 13.72 6.41 -3.50
CA HIS A 28 12.78 7.50 -3.84
C HIS A 28 11.36 7.00 -4.20
N LYS A 29 11.17 5.68 -4.36
CA LYS A 29 9.93 5.06 -4.80
C LYS A 29 9.62 3.83 -3.96
N TYR A 30 8.33 3.54 -3.82
CA TYR A 30 7.86 2.33 -3.18
C TYR A 30 7.81 1.18 -4.19
N LYS A 31 8.22 -0.01 -3.75
CA LYS A 31 8.18 -1.23 -4.58
C LYS A 31 6.79 -1.86 -4.66
N HIS A 32 6.03 -1.79 -3.56
CA HIS A 32 4.75 -2.50 -3.39
C HIS A 32 3.53 -1.57 -3.28
N ILE A 33 3.74 -0.25 -3.38
CA ILE A 33 2.66 0.73 -3.38
C ILE A 33 2.61 1.36 -4.77
N ASP A 34 1.50 1.12 -5.46
CA ASP A 34 1.25 1.67 -6.79
C ASP A 34 0.65 3.07 -6.66
N PHE A 35 1.50 4.09 -6.83
CA PHE A 35 1.07 5.48 -6.82
C PHE A 35 0.76 5.98 -8.24
N PRO A 36 -0.22 6.89 -8.40
CA PRO A 36 -0.50 7.51 -9.69
C PRO A 36 0.75 8.22 -10.23
N ARG A 37 0.85 8.30 -11.56
CA ARG A 37 1.91 9.07 -12.23
C ARG A 37 1.80 10.55 -11.86
N GLU A 38 2.93 11.22 -11.73
CA GLU A 38 3.02 12.65 -11.37
C GLU A 38 2.14 13.54 -12.25
N ASN A 39 2.14 13.33 -13.57
CA ASN A 39 1.28 14.09 -14.49
C ASN A 39 -0.21 13.97 -14.16
N PHE A 40 -0.66 12.83 -13.64
CA PHE A 40 -2.06 12.63 -13.28
C PHE A 40 -2.43 13.38 -12.00
N ILE A 41 -1.48 13.45 -11.06
CA ILE A 41 -1.60 14.22 -9.83
C ILE A 41 -1.67 15.72 -10.16
N ILE A 42 -0.71 16.22 -10.96
CA ILE A 42 -0.64 17.64 -11.34
C ILE A 42 -1.88 18.07 -12.13
N LYS A 43 -2.35 17.26 -13.10
CA LYS A 43 -3.58 17.55 -13.87
C LYS A 43 -4.85 17.64 -13.01
N ARG A 44 -4.85 17.05 -11.81
CA ARG A 44 -5.96 17.12 -10.85
C ARG A 44 -5.80 18.25 -9.82
N GLY A 45 -4.78 19.09 -9.96
CA GLY A 45 -4.48 20.19 -9.03
C GLY A 45 -3.72 19.74 -7.78
N GLY A 46 -3.14 18.54 -7.81
CA GLY A 46 -2.37 17.99 -6.71
C GLY A 46 -0.87 18.24 -6.81
N ILE A 47 -0.17 18.06 -5.69
CA ILE A 47 1.29 18.10 -5.60
C ILE A 47 1.79 16.65 -5.49
N ALA A 48 2.65 16.22 -6.42
CA ALA A 48 3.21 14.87 -6.45
C ALA A 48 4.33 14.68 -5.41
N ASN A 49 3.99 14.82 -4.12
CA ASN A 49 4.94 14.66 -3.03
C ASN A 49 4.83 13.27 -2.40
N TYR A 50 5.50 12.29 -3.01
CA TYR A 50 5.54 10.92 -2.49
C TYR A 50 6.26 10.80 -1.14
N ARG A 51 7.04 11.83 -0.74
CA ARG A 51 7.72 11.88 0.56
C ARG A 51 6.75 12.15 1.72
N GLN A 52 5.61 12.79 1.45
CA GLN A 52 4.59 13.03 2.47
C GLN A 52 3.77 11.79 2.80
N ALA A 53 3.83 10.74 1.98
CA ALA A 53 3.16 9.49 2.28
C ALA A 53 3.85 8.71 3.41
N HIS A 54 5.12 9.01 3.76
CA HIS A 54 5.83 8.34 4.85
C HIS A 54 5.21 8.64 6.21
N GLY A 55 4.98 7.61 7.04
CA GLY A 55 4.44 7.75 8.38
C GLY A 55 2.93 8.05 8.43
N GLU A 56 2.28 8.10 7.27
CA GLU A 56 0.84 8.32 7.21
C GLU A 56 0.09 7.05 7.61
N LYS A 57 -0.91 7.22 8.48
CA LYS A 57 -1.83 6.13 8.85
C LYS A 57 -2.91 5.99 7.79
N VAL A 58 -3.06 4.78 7.29
CA VAL A 58 -3.99 4.45 6.21
C VAL A 58 -4.88 3.30 6.62
N VAL A 59 -6.14 3.35 6.21
CA VAL A 59 -7.13 2.30 6.43
C VAL A 59 -7.33 1.49 5.15
N VAL A 60 -7.42 0.17 5.30
CA VAL A 60 -7.79 -0.72 4.20
C VAL A 60 -9.26 -0.60 3.91
N THR A 61 -9.59 -0.25 2.67
CA THR A 61 -10.97 -0.08 2.19
C THR A 61 -11.45 -1.25 1.33
N SER A 62 -10.52 -1.98 0.71
CA SER A 62 -10.87 -3.12 -0.14
C SER A 62 -9.66 -4.03 -0.27
N VAL A 63 -9.90 -5.33 -0.19
CA VAL A 63 -8.93 -6.38 -0.50
C VAL A 63 -9.44 -7.11 -1.73
N LYS A 64 -8.59 -7.28 -2.73
CA LYS A 64 -8.91 -8.00 -3.97
C LYS A 64 -7.81 -8.99 -4.29
N GLU A 65 -8.18 -10.24 -4.40
CA GLU A 65 -7.29 -11.26 -4.93
C GLU A 65 -7.33 -11.21 -6.46
N LYS A 66 -6.15 -11.14 -7.08
CA LYS A 66 -6.01 -11.23 -8.54
C LYS A 66 -5.95 -12.71 -8.94
N LYS A 67 -6.32 -12.96 -10.19
CA LYS A 67 -6.24 -14.30 -10.82
C LYS A 67 -4.82 -14.88 -10.79
N ASP A 68 -3.81 -14.02 -10.71
CA ASP A 68 -2.39 -14.41 -10.62
C ASP A 68 -1.96 -14.82 -9.21
N GLY A 69 -2.88 -14.91 -8.24
CA GLY A 69 -2.59 -15.26 -6.85
C GLY A 69 -2.01 -14.10 -6.02
N THR A 70 -1.97 -12.89 -6.56
CA THR A 70 -1.50 -11.70 -5.82
C THR A 70 -2.65 -10.94 -5.16
N THR A 71 -2.47 -10.55 -3.90
CA THR A 71 -3.46 -9.74 -3.16
C THR A 71 -3.19 -8.27 -3.38
N GLN A 72 -4.16 -7.57 -3.98
CA GLN A 72 -4.14 -6.13 -4.14
C GLN A 72 -5.03 -5.46 -3.10
N ILE A 73 -4.47 -4.53 -2.36
CA ILE A 73 -5.15 -3.84 -1.27
C ILE A 73 -5.35 -2.37 -1.67
N LYS A 74 -6.56 -1.85 -1.46
CA LYS A 74 -6.85 -0.41 -1.59
C LYS A 74 -6.84 0.24 -0.24
N ILE A 75 -6.01 1.27 -0.10
CA ILE A 75 -5.86 2.05 1.12
C ILE A 75 -6.38 3.48 0.93
N LYS A 76 -6.86 4.07 2.03
CA LYS A 76 -7.23 5.48 2.12
C LYS A 76 -6.57 6.08 3.36
N ARG A 77 -6.24 7.39 3.36
CA ARG A 77 -5.77 8.05 4.59
C ARG A 77 -6.84 7.95 5.68
N ASN A 78 -6.38 7.67 6.91
CA ASN A 78 -7.26 7.58 8.07
C ASN A 78 -7.93 8.93 8.38
N ASP A 79 -7.25 10.05 8.10
CA ASP A 79 -7.77 11.41 8.28
C ASP A 79 -8.82 11.82 7.22
N GLY A 80 -9.07 10.97 6.21
CA GLY A 80 -10.00 11.24 5.13
C GLY A 80 -9.47 12.21 4.05
N GLY A 81 -8.25 12.74 4.24
CA GLY A 81 -7.59 13.66 3.33
C GLY A 81 -7.09 12.99 2.06
N ARG A 82 -6.53 13.82 1.16
CA ARG A 82 -5.87 13.36 -0.06
C ARG A 82 -4.39 13.14 0.19
N PHE A 83 -3.79 12.15 -0.49
CA PHE A 83 -2.34 11.92 -0.42
C PHE A 83 -1.52 12.98 -1.15
N PHE A 84 -2.12 13.67 -2.13
CA PHE A 84 -1.42 14.53 -3.06
C PHE A 84 -2.07 15.91 -3.24
N GLY A 85 -2.73 16.45 -2.21
CA GLY A 85 -3.47 17.72 -2.30
C GLY A 85 -4.91 17.57 -2.76
#